data_AF-A0A433PZ95-F1
#
_entry.id   AF-A0A433PZ95-F1
#
_cell.length_a   1.000
_cell.length_b   1.000
_cell.length_c   1.000
_cell.angle_alpha   90.00
_cell.angle_beta   90.00
_cell.angle_gamma   90.00
#
_symmetry.space_group_name_H-M   'P 1'
#
loop_
_entity.id
_entity.type
_entity.pdbx_description
1 polymer ?
#
loop_
_entity_poly.entity_id
_entity_poly.type
_entity_poly.pdbx_seq_one_letter_code
_entity_poly.pdbx_strand_id
1 'polypeptide(L)'
;MDIRFHFVHFVMLVPIVAKLVPIATKLAPIVAKLIPIAVKLVPIAAKLVPIVAKLVPIVAKLVPVVAKLVPVVLPVVAKLVPIVANVIPEIIKLIPEVVNIIPEIAKLIPEVAILVPEVAKLVPEVAKLVPEVAQLVPEVAQLVPEVAKLVPEVAQLVPEVAKLVPIFAKLIPVVAMPVPVFAKLVPVVANLVPFFANLVPVVANLIPVVAKLVPTAGACHPLLLQLTLWFSPQPCNI
;
A
#
# COMPACT_ATOMS: atom_id res chain seq x y z
N MET A 1 28.39 -66.35 43.00
CA MET A 1 28.44 -64.89 43.10
C MET A 1 27.10 -64.36 42.61
N ASP A 2 26.02 -64.35 43.41
CA ASP A 2 24.76 -63.75 42.90
C ASP A 2 23.57 -63.52 43.86
N ILE A 3 23.67 -63.66 45.18
CA ILE A 3 22.49 -63.44 46.06
C ILE A 3 22.67 -62.19 46.94
N ARG A 4 23.87 -61.95 47.47
CA ARG A 4 24.16 -60.75 48.27
C ARG A 4 24.13 -59.47 47.43
N PHE A 5 24.56 -59.52 46.17
CA PHE A 5 24.54 -58.37 45.27
C PHE A 5 23.09 -57.99 44.92
N HIS A 6 22.25 -58.97 44.57
CA HIS A 6 20.81 -58.78 44.37
C HIS A 6 20.09 -58.28 45.62
N PHE A 7 20.44 -58.78 46.81
CA PHE A 7 19.81 -58.35 48.08
C PHE A 7 20.18 -56.92 48.46
N VAL A 8 21.46 -56.53 48.36
CA VAL A 8 21.90 -55.15 48.64
C VAL A 8 21.31 -54.17 47.64
N HIS A 9 21.26 -54.54 46.36
CA HIS A 9 20.64 -53.73 45.32
C HIS A 9 19.13 -53.58 45.53
N PHE A 10 18.44 -54.65 45.94
CA PHE A 10 17.02 -54.64 46.31
C PHE A 10 16.74 -53.72 47.50
N VAL A 11 17.53 -53.81 48.57
CA VAL A 11 17.40 -52.96 49.77
C VAL A 11 17.67 -51.48 49.46
N MET A 12 18.59 -51.17 48.53
CA MET A 12 18.81 -49.79 48.06
C MET A 12 17.70 -49.28 47.13
N LEU A 13 17.06 -50.15 46.36
CA LEU A 13 15.97 -49.80 45.44
C LEU A 13 14.64 -49.51 46.16
N VAL A 14 14.32 -50.23 47.25
CA VAL A 14 13.07 -50.07 48.00
C VAL A 14 12.78 -48.61 48.44
N PRO A 15 13.71 -47.88 49.09
CA PRO A 15 13.45 -46.48 49.47
C PRO A 15 13.38 -45.53 48.27
N ILE A 16 14.03 -45.85 47.15
CA ILE A 16 13.92 -45.09 45.89
C ILE A 16 12.52 -45.29 45.30
N VAL A 17 12.04 -46.53 45.22
CA VAL A 17 10.69 -46.88 44.75
C VAL A 17 9.63 -46.22 45.64
N ALA A 18 9.80 -46.27 46.97
CA ALA A 18 8.88 -45.64 47.91
C ALA A 18 8.77 -44.11 47.75
N LYS A 19 9.82 -43.43 47.27
CA LYS A 19 9.80 -42.00 46.94
C LYS A 19 9.22 -41.71 45.54
N LEU A 20 9.35 -42.64 44.60
CA LEU A 20 8.84 -42.50 43.24
C LEU A 20 7.34 -42.79 43.11
N VAL A 21 6.80 -43.72 43.90
CA VAL A 21 5.37 -44.08 43.88
C VAL A 21 4.45 -42.87 44.16
N PRO A 22 4.68 -42.04 45.19
CA PRO A 22 3.88 -40.83 45.45
C PRO A 22 3.97 -39.76 44.35
N ILE A 23 5.10 -39.70 43.64
CA ILE A 23 5.30 -38.78 42.52
C ILE A 23 4.48 -39.29 41.32
N ALA A 24 4.55 -40.59 41.03
CA ALA A 24 3.78 -41.23 39.97
C ALA A 24 2.26 -41.08 40.18
N THR A 25 1.76 -41.25 41.42
CA THR A 25 0.33 -41.10 41.73
C THR A 25 -0.16 -39.65 41.60
N LYS A 26 0.70 -38.65 41.81
CA LYS A 26 0.37 -37.23 41.57
C LYS A 26 0.43 -36.85 40.09
N LEU A 27 1.33 -37.47 39.31
CA LEU A 27 1.44 -37.23 37.86
C LEU A 27 0.33 -37.91 37.05
N ALA A 28 -0.10 -39.11 37.45
CA ALA A 28 -1.14 -39.87 36.76
C ALA A 28 -2.43 -39.06 36.43
N PRO A 29 -3.05 -38.33 37.39
CA PRO A 29 -4.25 -37.54 37.09
C PRO A 29 -3.98 -36.32 36.19
N ILE A 30 -2.75 -35.77 36.20
CA ILE A 30 -2.35 -34.67 35.31
C ILE A 30 -2.24 -35.18 33.88
N VAL A 31 -1.59 -36.33 33.69
CA VAL A 31 -1.49 -37.02 32.39
C VAL A 31 -2.89 -37.36 31.85
N ALA A 32 -3.76 -37.92 32.70
CA ALA A 32 -5.14 -38.25 32.36
C ALA A 32 -5.95 -37.05 31.84
N LYS A 33 -5.70 -35.83 32.35
CA LYS A 33 -6.37 -34.60 31.88
C LYS A 33 -5.77 -34.03 30.59
N LEU A 34 -4.50 -34.29 30.31
CA LEU A 34 -3.82 -33.81 29.10
C LEU A 34 -4.18 -34.63 27.85
N ILE A 35 -4.50 -35.93 28.02
CA ILE A 35 -4.83 -36.82 26.91
C ILE A 35 -6.07 -36.38 26.11
N PRO A 36 -7.22 -36.04 26.73
CA PRO A 36 -8.38 -35.52 26.00
C PRO A 36 -8.06 -34.26 25.18
N ILE A 37 -7.15 -33.41 25.69
CA ILE A 37 -6.69 -32.20 25.00
C ILE A 37 -5.85 -32.58 23.79
N ALA A 38 -4.88 -33.50 23.95
CA ALA A 38 -4.04 -34.00 22.86
C ALA A 38 -4.89 -34.67 21.75
N VAL A 39 -5.86 -35.50 22.11
CA VAL A 39 -6.76 -36.18 21.15
C VAL A 39 -7.61 -35.18 20.37
N LYS A 40 -8.06 -34.08 21.00
CA LYS A 40 -8.79 -33.00 20.30
C LYS A 40 -7.90 -32.17 19.38
N LEU A 41 -6.61 -32.03 19.69
CA LEU A 41 -5.66 -31.28 18.88
C LEU A 41 -5.23 -32.01 17.61
N VAL A 42 -5.24 -33.34 17.60
CA VAL A 42 -4.84 -34.16 16.44
C VAL A 42 -5.67 -33.92 15.18
N PRO A 43 -7.02 -33.95 15.21
CA PRO A 43 -7.82 -33.67 14.03
C PRO A 43 -7.65 -32.21 13.56
N ILE A 44 -7.33 -31.28 14.47
CA ILE A 44 -7.01 -29.89 14.12
C ILE A 44 -5.65 -29.84 13.38
N ALA A 45 -4.63 -30.52 13.91
CA ALA A 45 -3.31 -30.61 13.29
C ALA A 45 -3.39 -31.27 11.90
N ALA A 46 -4.13 -32.36 11.77
CA ALA A 46 -4.36 -33.07 10.52
C ALA A 46 -5.03 -32.19 9.45
N LYS A 47 -5.95 -31.29 9.86
CA LYS A 47 -6.57 -30.29 8.96
C LYS A 47 -5.60 -29.16 8.59
N LEU A 48 -4.62 -28.84 9.44
CA LEU A 48 -3.63 -27.80 9.18
C LEU A 48 -2.55 -28.24 8.16
N VAL A 49 -2.14 -29.53 8.16
CA VAL A 49 -1.15 -30.05 7.18
C VAL A 49 -1.47 -29.69 5.74
N PRO A 50 -2.65 -30.02 5.18
CA PRO A 50 -2.96 -29.73 3.79
C PRO A 50 -3.06 -28.22 3.51
N ILE A 51 -3.39 -27.40 4.50
CA ILE A 51 -3.41 -25.93 4.37
C ILE A 51 -1.98 -25.40 4.24
N VAL A 52 -1.08 -25.83 5.13
CA VAL A 52 0.34 -25.44 5.12
C VAL A 52 1.00 -25.90 3.81
N ALA A 53 0.75 -27.14 3.38
CA ALA A 53 1.27 -27.68 2.12
C ALA A 53 0.80 -26.88 0.89
N LYS A 54 -0.41 -26.30 0.92
CA LYS A 54 -0.91 -25.40 -0.14
C LYS A 54 -0.33 -23.99 -0.05
N LEU A 55 0.00 -23.50 1.14
CA LEU A 55 0.58 -22.17 1.35
C LEU A 55 2.05 -22.08 0.89
N VAL A 56 2.86 -23.12 1.12
CA VAL A 56 4.28 -23.17 0.69
C VAL A 56 4.48 -22.75 -0.78
N PRO A 57 3.83 -23.39 -1.77
CA PRO A 57 4.03 -23.04 -3.18
C PRO A 57 3.49 -21.64 -3.53
N ILE A 58 2.51 -21.12 -2.80
CA ILE A 58 2.00 -19.76 -2.99
C ILE A 58 3.06 -18.74 -2.55
N VAL A 59 3.64 -18.91 -1.36
CA VAL A 59 4.71 -18.05 -0.84
C VAL A 59 5.94 -18.11 -1.75
N ALA A 60 6.33 -19.31 -2.19
CA ALA A 60 7.46 -19.49 -3.10
C ALA A 60 7.27 -18.78 -4.46
N LYS A 61 6.02 -18.65 -4.94
CA LYS A 61 5.69 -17.88 -6.16
C LYS A 61 5.61 -16.38 -5.93
N LEU A 62 5.16 -15.94 -4.74
CA LEU A 62 5.00 -14.52 -4.42
C LEU A 62 6.35 -13.83 -4.14
N VAL A 63 7.30 -14.51 -3.52
CA VAL A 63 8.63 -13.94 -3.20
C VAL A 63 9.33 -13.37 -4.45
N PRO A 64 9.49 -14.11 -5.57
CA PRO A 64 10.08 -13.58 -6.79
C PRO A 64 9.30 -12.41 -7.40
N VAL A 65 7.96 -12.41 -7.28
CA VAL A 65 7.12 -11.33 -7.80
C VAL A 65 7.39 -10.04 -7.02
N VAL A 66 7.41 -10.11 -5.69
CA VAL A 66 7.72 -8.96 -4.83
C VAL A 66 9.15 -8.49 -5.08
N ALA A 67 10.11 -9.40 -5.18
CA ALA A 67 11.51 -9.06 -5.45
C ALA A 67 11.70 -8.35 -6.81
N LYS A 68 10.86 -8.65 -7.81
CA LYS A 68 10.83 -7.94 -9.10
C LYS A 68 10.06 -6.61 -9.04
N LEU A 69 9.04 -6.52 -8.19
CA LEU A 69 8.21 -5.32 -8.08
C LEU A 69 8.93 -4.18 -7.33
N VAL A 70 9.66 -4.51 -6.27
CA VAL A 70 10.43 -3.54 -5.45
C VAL A 70 11.32 -2.61 -6.29
N PRO A 71 12.23 -3.12 -7.15
CA PRO A 71 13.11 -2.28 -7.97
C PRO A 71 12.39 -1.53 -9.09
N VAL A 72 11.13 -1.86 -9.40
CA VAL A 72 10.33 -1.11 -10.38
C VAL A 72 9.59 0.03 -9.69
N VAL A 73 8.96 -0.23 -8.55
CA VAL A 73 8.10 0.74 -7.86
C VAL A 73 8.93 1.83 -7.16
N LEU A 74 10.00 1.46 -6.45
CA LEU A 74 10.76 2.44 -5.66
C LEU A 74 11.37 3.56 -6.52
N PRO A 75 12.02 3.29 -7.67
CA PRO A 75 12.57 4.36 -8.51
C PRO A 75 11.48 5.22 -9.16
N VAL A 76 10.33 4.63 -9.51
CA VAL A 76 9.19 5.40 -10.05
C VAL A 76 8.68 6.39 -9.02
N VAL A 77 8.50 5.96 -7.77
CA VAL A 77 8.11 6.86 -6.66
C VAL A 77 9.17 7.93 -6.43
N ALA A 78 10.44 7.55 -6.37
CA ALA A 78 11.55 8.46 -6.15
C ALA A 78 11.69 9.52 -7.26
N LYS A 79 11.24 9.24 -8.48
CA LYS A 79 11.21 10.20 -9.60
C LYS A 79 9.95 11.06 -9.60
N LEU A 80 8.78 10.49 -9.33
CA LEU A 80 7.51 11.21 -9.41
C LEU A 80 7.34 12.22 -8.28
N VAL A 81 7.79 11.91 -7.07
CA VAL A 81 7.64 12.82 -5.92
C VAL A 81 8.34 14.17 -6.16
N PRO A 82 9.62 14.22 -6.59
CA PRO A 82 10.28 15.48 -6.96
C PRO A 82 9.59 16.23 -8.11
N ILE A 83 9.10 15.50 -9.13
CA ILE A 83 8.37 16.13 -10.24
C ILE A 83 7.13 16.86 -9.72
N VAL A 84 6.32 16.20 -8.89
CA VAL A 84 5.14 16.82 -8.29
C VAL A 84 5.51 18.01 -7.40
N ALA A 85 6.58 17.88 -6.61
CA ALA A 85 7.09 18.96 -5.76
C ALA A 85 7.57 20.18 -6.56
N ASN A 86 8.06 19.99 -7.79
CA ASN A 86 8.48 21.08 -8.67
C ASN A 86 7.33 21.67 -9.50
N VAL A 87 6.39 20.85 -9.96
CA VAL A 87 5.29 21.29 -10.82
C VAL A 87 4.25 22.12 -10.05
N ILE A 88 3.94 21.76 -8.80
CA ILE A 88 2.94 22.49 -8.00
C ILE A 88 3.32 23.97 -7.82
N PRO A 89 4.56 24.32 -7.40
CA PRO A 89 5.00 25.72 -7.33
C PRO A 89 4.88 26.48 -8.65
N GLU A 90 5.22 25.84 -9.78
CA GLU A 90 5.08 26.47 -11.10
C GLU A 90 3.62 26.77 -11.44
N ILE A 91 2.70 25.83 -11.18
CA ILE A 91 1.25 26.08 -11.35
C ILE A 91 0.78 27.23 -10.44
N ILE A 92 1.27 27.28 -9.20
CA ILE A 92 0.92 28.35 -8.26
C ILE A 92 1.44 29.72 -8.75
N LYS A 93 2.62 29.79 -9.38
CA LYS A 93 3.16 31.02 -9.96
C LYS A 93 2.40 31.49 -11.21
N LEU A 94 1.90 30.55 -12.02
CA LEU A 94 1.12 30.89 -13.22
C LEU A 94 -0.23 31.55 -12.90
N ILE A 95 -0.85 31.22 -11.76
CA ILE A 95 -2.14 31.81 -11.35
C ILE A 95 -2.07 33.34 -11.25
N PRO A 96 -1.16 33.96 -10.46
CA PRO A 96 -1.06 35.41 -10.38
C PRO A 96 -0.63 36.05 -11.71
N GLU A 97 0.20 35.39 -12.53
CA GLU A 97 0.52 35.89 -13.88
C GLU A 97 -0.73 36.02 -14.76
N VAL A 98 -1.57 34.98 -14.80
CA VAL A 98 -2.84 34.98 -15.52
C VAL A 98 -3.80 36.04 -14.97
N VAL A 99 -3.85 36.20 -13.65
CA VAL A 99 -4.67 37.23 -13.00
C VAL A 99 -4.18 38.65 -13.36
N ASN A 100 -2.87 38.84 -13.47
CA ASN A 100 -2.26 40.13 -13.81
C ASN A 100 -2.42 40.50 -15.30
N ILE A 101 -2.54 39.51 -16.19
CA ILE A 101 -2.80 39.74 -17.62
C ILE A 101 -4.21 40.34 -17.85
N ILE A 102 -5.20 39.96 -17.03
CA ILE A 102 -6.59 40.46 -17.15
C ILE A 102 -6.68 42.00 -17.14
N PRO A 103 -6.12 42.72 -16.14
CA PRO A 103 -6.15 44.18 -16.13
C PRO A 103 -5.32 44.81 -17.25
N GLU A 104 -4.30 44.14 -17.80
CA GLU A 104 -3.56 44.63 -18.97
C GLU A 104 -4.44 44.56 -20.24
N ILE A 105 -5.10 43.43 -20.49
CA ILE A 105 -6.07 43.29 -21.58
C ILE A 105 -7.19 44.32 -21.43
N ALA A 106 -7.69 44.52 -20.20
CA ALA A 106 -8.74 45.50 -19.94
C ALA A 106 -8.31 46.95 -20.22
N LYS A 107 -7.02 47.29 -20.07
CA LYS A 107 -6.46 48.62 -20.42
C LYS A 107 -6.30 48.82 -21.93
N LEU A 108 -6.08 47.75 -22.69
CA LEU A 108 -6.00 47.85 -24.16
C LEU A 108 -7.35 48.21 -24.79
N ILE A 109 -8.47 47.84 -24.17
CA ILE A 109 -9.83 48.14 -24.67
C ILE A 109 -10.05 49.66 -24.88
N PRO A 110 -9.85 50.54 -23.87
CA PRO A 110 -10.00 51.97 -24.06
C PRO A 110 -8.96 52.56 -25.02
N GLU A 111 -7.73 52.03 -25.07
CA GLU A 111 -6.71 52.49 -26.03
C GLU A 111 -7.15 52.23 -27.48
N VAL A 112 -7.59 51.01 -27.79
CA VAL A 112 -8.13 50.65 -29.12
C VAL A 112 -9.39 51.47 -29.43
N ALA A 113 -10.25 51.72 -28.44
CA ALA A 113 -11.44 52.52 -28.61
C ALA A 113 -11.14 54.01 -28.92
N ILE A 114 -10.04 54.56 -28.42
CA ILE A 114 -9.57 55.94 -28.72
C ILE A 114 -8.98 56.04 -30.14
N LEU A 115 -8.32 54.98 -30.63
CA LEU A 115 -7.75 54.98 -31.98
C LEU A 115 -8.83 55.06 -33.08
N VAL A 116 -10.03 54.50 -32.86
CA VAL A 116 -11.13 54.54 -33.85
C VAL A 116 -11.49 55.98 -34.28
N PRO A 117 -11.81 56.92 -33.36
CA PRO A 117 -12.09 58.30 -33.74
C PRO A 117 -10.87 59.07 -34.26
N GLU A 118 -9.64 58.72 -33.88
CA GLU A 118 -8.42 59.34 -34.44
C GLU A 118 -8.21 58.95 -35.90
N VAL A 119 -8.29 57.65 -36.22
CA VAL A 119 -8.21 57.16 -37.61
C VAL A 119 -9.32 57.77 -38.46
N ALA A 120 -10.53 57.90 -37.91
CA ALA A 120 -11.64 58.56 -38.61
C ALA A 120 -11.40 60.06 -38.88
N LYS A 121 -10.67 60.77 -38.01
CA LYS A 121 -10.30 62.19 -38.21
C LYS A 121 -9.20 62.38 -39.26
N LEU A 122 -8.32 61.40 -39.44
CA LEU A 122 -7.27 61.45 -40.47
C LEU A 122 -7.84 61.36 -41.89
N VAL A 123 -8.97 60.67 -42.09
CA VAL A 123 -9.64 60.53 -43.41
C VAL A 123 -9.85 61.89 -44.11
N PRO A 124 -10.52 62.89 -43.49
CA PRO A 124 -10.69 64.21 -44.11
C PRO A 124 -9.42 65.07 -44.16
N GLU A 125 -8.40 64.80 -43.35
CA GLU A 125 -7.11 65.53 -43.41
C GLU A 125 -6.25 65.05 -44.58
N VAL A 126 -6.15 63.73 -44.78
CA VAL A 126 -5.48 63.09 -45.93
C VAL A 126 -6.11 63.56 -47.25
N ALA A 127 -7.43 63.73 -47.28
CA ALA A 127 -8.15 64.25 -48.44
C ALA A 127 -7.81 65.70 -48.81
N LYS A 128 -7.29 66.52 -47.87
CA LYS A 128 -6.98 67.95 -48.09
C LYS A 128 -5.56 68.22 -48.59
N LEU A 129 -4.65 67.24 -48.50
CA LEU A 129 -3.22 67.49 -48.73
C LEU A 129 -2.88 67.61 -50.22
N VAL A 130 -3.26 66.67 -51.09
CA VAL A 130 -3.00 66.69 -52.55
C VAL A 130 -3.92 65.68 -53.27
N PRO A 131 -4.32 65.87 -54.55
CA PRO A 131 -5.12 64.89 -55.31
C PRO A 131 -4.52 63.48 -55.41
N GLU A 132 -3.19 63.34 -55.42
CA GLU A 132 -2.52 62.03 -55.45
C GLU A 132 -2.66 61.27 -54.12
N VAL A 133 -2.66 61.99 -53.00
CA VAL A 133 -2.83 61.44 -51.65
C VAL A 133 -4.30 61.12 -51.36
N ALA A 134 -5.24 61.78 -52.04
CA ALA A 134 -6.67 61.49 -51.94
C ALA A 134 -7.03 60.05 -52.38
N GLN A 135 -6.18 59.38 -53.15
CA GLN A 135 -6.37 57.97 -53.53
C GLN A 135 -6.23 57.01 -52.35
N LEU A 136 -5.59 57.42 -51.24
CA LEU A 136 -5.42 56.61 -50.03
C LEU A 136 -6.60 56.72 -49.06
N VAL A 137 -7.52 57.66 -49.30
CA VAL A 137 -8.71 57.90 -48.46
C VAL A 137 -9.60 56.65 -48.32
N PRO A 138 -9.88 55.86 -49.38
CA PRO A 138 -10.64 54.62 -49.26
C PRO A 138 -9.94 53.58 -48.37
N GLU A 139 -8.62 53.46 -48.44
CA GLU A 139 -7.84 52.53 -47.60
C GLU A 139 -7.91 52.93 -46.12
N VAL A 140 -7.69 54.21 -45.81
CA VAL A 140 -7.79 54.71 -44.42
C VAL A 140 -9.22 54.60 -43.88
N ALA A 141 -10.23 54.83 -44.73
CA ALA A 141 -11.63 54.66 -44.34
C ALA A 141 -12.01 53.20 -44.06
N GLN A 142 -11.35 52.23 -44.71
CA GLN A 142 -11.54 50.80 -44.42
C GLN A 142 -10.89 50.36 -43.11
N LEU A 143 -9.85 51.05 -42.64
CA LEU A 143 -9.21 50.74 -41.35
C LEU A 143 -10.12 51.06 -40.14
N VAL A 144 -10.99 52.07 -40.23
CA VAL A 144 -11.91 52.45 -39.14
C VAL A 144 -12.80 51.29 -38.68
N PRO A 145 -13.56 50.60 -39.56
CA PRO A 145 -14.36 49.45 -39.16
C PRO A 145 -13.52 48.23 -38.76
N GLU A 146 -12.28 48.08 -39.24
CA GLU A 146 -11.37 47.01 -38.78
C GLU A 146 -10.91 47.24 -37.34
N VAL A 147 -10.43 48.44 -37.02
CA VAL A 147 -10.01 48.81 -35.65
C VAL A 147 -11.22 48.75 -34.69
N ALA A 148 -12.40 49.13 -35.15
CA ALA A 148 -13.62 49.03 -34.34
C ALA A 148 -14.01 47.57 -34.00
N LYS A 149 -13.67 46.58 -34.85
CA LYS A 149 -13.89 45.16 -34.56
C LYS A 149 -12.90 44.59 -33.54
N LEU A 150 -11.71 45.19 -33.39
CA LEU A 150 -10.74 44.75 -32.40
C LEU A 150 -11.21 44.99 -30.96
N VAL A 151 -12.02 46.02 -30.71
CA VAL A 151 -12.56 46.33 -29.37
C VAL A 151 -13.36 45.15 -28.77
N PRO A 152 -14.41 44.62 -29.44
CA PRO A 152 -15.13 43.46 -28.93
C PRO A 152 -14.28 42.18 -28.90
N GLU A 153 -13.33 41.99 -29.81
CA GLU A 153 -12.42 40.83 -29.79
C GLU A 153 -11.51 40.85 -28.54
N VAL A 154 -10.87 41.98 -28.25
CA VAL A 154 -10.04 42.16 -27.05
C VAL A 154 -10.88 42.05 -25.77
N ALA A 155 -12.12 42.55 -25.78
CA ALA A 155 -13.04 42.41 -24.65
C ALA A 155 -13.43 40.95 -24.38
N GLN A 156 -13.49 40.09 -25.41
CA GLN A 156 -13.78 38.67 -25.26
C GLN A 156 -12.59 37.87 -24.70
N LEU A 157 -11.36 38.36 -24.81
CA LEU A 157 -10.18 37.69 -24.23
C LEU A 157 -10.19 37.72 -22.70
N VAL A 158 -10.73 38.78 -22.09
CA VAL A 158 -10.82 38.91 -20.62
C VAL A 158 -11.54 37.72 -19.97
N PRO A 159 -12.79 37.37 -20.35
CA PRO A 159 -13.47 36.22 -19.77
C PRO A 159 -12.82 34.88 -20.14
N GLU A 160 -12.13 34.76 -21.27
CA GLU A 160 -11.39 33.53 -21.63
C GLU A 160 -10.17 33.31 -20.72
N VAL A 161 -9.35 34.34 -20.53
CA VAL A 161 -8.19 34.30 -19.62
C VAL A 161 -8.64 34.08 -18.18
N ALA A 162 -9.76 34.69 -17.75
CA ALA A 162 -10.32 34.48 -16.43
C ALA A 162 -10.75 33.01 -16.18
N LYS A 163 -11.15 32.26 -17.22
CA LYS A 163 -11.48 30.82 -17.09
C LYS A 163 -10.24 29.95 -16.84
N LEU A 164 -9.03 30.41 -17.16
CA LEU A 164 -7.81 29.65 -16.92
C LEU A 164 -7.45 29.57 -15.42
N VAL A 165 -7.77 30.61 -14.64
CA VAL A 165 -7.53 30.66 -13.18
C VAL A 165 -8.14 29.44 -12.44
N PRO A 166 -9.45 29.14 -12.57
CA PRO A 166 -10.02 27.96 -11.93
C PRO A 166 -9.51 26.63 -12.51
N ILE A 167 -9.01 26.60 -13.76
CA ILE A 167 -8.40 25.40 -14.34
C ILE A 167 -7.06 25.11 -13.65
N PHE A 168 -6.18 26.11 -13.53
CA PHE A 168 -4.91 25.96 -12.80
C PHE A 168 -5.13 25.60 -11.33
N ALA A 169 -6.09 26.23 -10.68
CA ALA A 169 -6.45 25.90 -9.30
C ALA A 169 -6.91 24.43 -9.13
N LYS A 170 -7.66 23.89 -10.11
CA LYS A 170 -8.08 22.49 -10.14
C LYS A 170 -6.95 21.52 -10.51
N LEU A 171 -5.92 21.98 -11.21
CA LEU A 171 -4.78 21.15 -11.59
C LEU A 171 -3.89 20.80 -10.40
N ILE A 172 -3.75 21.72 -9.43
CA ILE A 172 -2.96 21.50 -8.21
C ILE A 172 -3.35 20.19 -7.47
N PRO A 173 -4.62 19.96 -7.08
CA PRO A 173 -5.00 18.72 -6.40
C PRO A 173 -4.83 17.49 -7.29
N VAL A 174 -5.05 17.60 -8.62
CA VAL A 174 -4.85 16.50 -9.56
C VAL A 174 -3.39 16.04 -9.58
N VAL A 175 -2.45 16.99 -9.64
CA VAL A 175 -1.01 16.71 -9.63
C VAL A 175 -0.53 16.26 -8.25
N ALA A 176 -1.15 16.73 -7.16
CA ALA A 176 -0.81 16.34 -5.80
C ALA A 176 -1.36 14.95 -5.40
N MET A 177 -2.49 14.51 -5.96
CA MET A 177 -3.19 13.26 -5.59
C MET A 177 -2.32 11.99 -5.60
N PRO A 178 -1.36 11.80 -6.52
CA PRO A 178 -0.52 10.61 -6.53
C PRO A 178 0.45 10.53 -5.35
N VAL A 179 0.86 11.66 -4.74
CA VAL A 179 1.90 11.68 -3.69
C VAL A 179 1.50 10.88 -2.45
N PRO A 180 0.30 11.06 -1.85
CA PRO A 180 -0.14 10.23 -0.73
C PRO A 180 -0.28 8.73 -1.07
N VAL A 181 -0.64 8.41 -2.31
CA VAL A 181 -0.76 7.01 -2.78
C VAL A 181 0.61 6.35 -2.80
N PHE A 182 1.60 7.03 -3.37
CA PHE A 182 2.98 6.54 -3.40
C PHE A 182 3.60 6.45 -2.02
N ALA A 183 3.36 7.44 -1.15
CA ALA A 183 3.83 7.42 0.23
C ALA A 183 3.30 6.20 1.02
N LYS A 184 2.08 5.73 0.72
CA LYS A 184 1.50 4.51 1.31
C LYS A 184 2.02 3.24 0.63
N LEU A 185 2.34 3.28 -0.66
CA LEU A 185 2.80 2.11 -1.41
C LEU A 185 4.22 1.69 -1.02
N VAL A 186 5.13 2.65 -0.80
CA VAL A 186 6.53 2.39 -0.41
C VAL A 186 6.64 1.48 0.82
N PRO A 187 6.02 1.77 1.98
CA PRO A 187 6.12 0.90 3.15
C PRO A 187 5.44 -0.46 2.94
N VAL A 188 4.35 -0.53 2.16
CA VAL A 188 3.71 -1.82 1.82
C VAL A 188 4.70 -2.71 1.06
N VAL A 189 5.34 -2.17 0.01
CA VAL A 189 6.31 -2.91 -0.80
C VAL A 189 7.55 -3.29 0.03
N ALA A 190 8.04 -2.39 0.88
CA ALA A 190 9.15 -2.64 1.78
C ALA A 190 8.84 -3.74 2.83
N ASN A 191 7.60 -3.81 3.30
CA ASN A 191 7.18 -4.80 4.30
C ASN A 191 6.84 -6.18 3.71
N LEU A 192 6.56 -6.29 2.41
CA LEU A 192 6.25 -7.58 1.78
C LEU A 192 7.45 -8.53 1.78
N VAL A 193 8.67 -8.03 1.52
CA VAL A 193 9.89 -8.85 1.52
C VAL A 193 10.15 -9.52 2.90
N PRO A 194 10.25 -8.77 4.01
CA PRO A 194 10.43 -9.38 5.33
C PRO A 194 9.22 -10.21 5.78
N PHE A 195 7.99 -9.84 5.38
CA PHE A 195 6.80 -10.63 5.66
C PHE A 195 6.91 -12.05 5.08
N PHE A 196 7.24 -12.17 3.79
CA PHE A 196 7.40 -13.49 3.18
C PHE A 196 8.64 -14.23 3.69
N ALA A 197 9.75 -13.52 3.94
CA ALA A 197 10.95 -14.11 4.53
C ALA A 197 10.68 -14.72 5.92
N ASN A 198 9.82 -14.09 6.73
CA ASN A 198 9.41 -14.60 8.04
C ASN A 198 8.32 -15.69 7.95
N LEU A 199 7.53 -15.71 6.89
CA LEU A 199 6.48 -16.72 6.71
C LEU A 199 7.06 -18.10 6.34
N VAL A 200 8.13 -18.15 5.56
CA VAL A 200 8.83 -19.38 5.17
C VAL A 200 9.27 -20.23 6.39
N PRO A 201 10.01 -19.71 7.38
CA PRO A 201 10.42 -20.49 8.55
C PRO A 201 9.24 -20.86 9.45
N VAL A 202 8.21 -20.02 9.59
CA VAL A 202 6.99 -20.37 10.33
C VAL A 202 6.31 -21.60 9.73
N VAL A 203 6.17 -21.59 8.40
CA VAL A 203 5.62 -22.72 7.64
C VAL A 203 6.51 -23.96 7.76
N ALA A 204 7.83 -23.81 7.63
CA ALA A 204 8.79 -24.90 7.78
C ALA A 204 8.79 -25.51 9.19
N ASN A 205 8.59 -24.69 10.24
CA ASN A 205 8.54 -25.14 11.64
C ASN A 205 7.19 -25.76 12.01
N LEU A 206 6.09 -25.39 11.34
CA LEU A 206 4.79 -26.00 11.58
C LEU A 206 4.75 -27.47 11.12
N ILE A 207 5.41 -27.79 10.00
CA ILE A 207 5.44 -29.15 9.42
C ILE A 207 5.90 -30.21 10.44
N PRO A 208 7.06 -30.09 11.10
CA PRO A 208 7.53 -31.09 12.08
C PRO A 208 6.71 -31.10 13.37
N VAL A 209 6.14 -29.96 13.80
CA VAL A 209 5.24 -29.91 14.97
C VAL A 209 4.00 -30.74 14.71
N VAL A 210 3.38 -30.57 13.53
CA VAL A 210 2.20 -31.34 13.15
C VAL A 210 2.56 -32.82 12.92
N ALA A 211 3.70 -33.11 12.28
CA ALA A 211 4.19 -34.47 12.07
C ALA A 211 4.50 -35.21 13.38
N LYS A 212 4.83 -34.51 14.48
CA LYS A 212 5.04 -35.10 15.81
C LYS A 212 3.73 -35.31 16.59
N LEU A 213 2.74 -34.43 16.42
CA LEU A 213 1.45 -34.53 17.12
C LEU A 213 0.57 -35.69 16.62
N VAL A 214 0.62 -36.00 15.32
CA VAL A 214 -0.18 -37.09 14.71
C VAL A 214 0.18 -38.49 15.28
N PRO A 215 1.46 -38.91 15.30
CA PRO A 215 1.84 -40.23 15.82
C PRO A 215 1.81 -40.30 17.35
N THR A 216 2.10 -39.22 18.08
CA THR A 216 2.12 -39.25 19.56
C THR A 216 0.74 -39.45 20.16
N ALA A 217 -0.32 -38.91 19.56
CA ALA A 217 -1.68 -39.21 20.00
C ALA A 217 -2.18 -40.60 19.59
N GLY A 218 -1.75 -41.10 18.43
CA GLY A 218 -2.00 -42.49 18.02
C GLY A 218 -1.31 -43.50 18.95
N ALA A 219 -0.09 -43.21 19.40
CA ALA A 219 0.70 -44.05 20.30
C ALA A 219 0.26 -43.98 21.78
N CYS A 220 -0.36 -42.88 22.21
CA CYS A 220 -0.88 -42.74 23.57
C CYS A 220 -2.11 -43.63 23.83
N HIS A 221 -2.83 -44.03 22.77
CA HIS A 221 -4.03 -44.86 22.86
C HIS A 221 -3.76 -46.29 23.38
N PRO A 222 -2.78 -47.06 22.87
CA PRO A 222 -2.48 -48.41 23.38
C PRO A 222 -1.70 -48.44 24.71
N LEU A 223 -0.81 -47.48 24.97
CA LEU A 223 -0.04 -47.44 26.24
C LEU A 223 -0.94 -47.16 27.46
N LEU A 224 -2.08 -46.49 27.26
CA LEU A 224 -3.03 -46.23 28.33
C LEU A 224 -3.90 -47.42 28.67
N LEU A 225 -4.29 -48.25 27.69
CA LEU A 225 -4.95 -49.55 27.95
C LEU A 225 -4.06 -50.44 28.83
N GLN A 226 -2.75 -50.40 28.62
CA GLN A 226 -1.80 -51.15 29.45
C GLN A 226 -1.62 -50.56 30.85
N LEU A 227 -1.56 -49.24 30.98
CA LEU A 227 -1.46 -48.56 32.28
C LEU A 227 -2.76 -48.64 33.11
N THR A 228 -3.93 -48.57 32.49
CA THR A 228 -5.22 -48.80 33.18
C THR A 228 -5.43 -50.26 33.55
N LEU A 229 -4.92 -51.21 32.76
CA LEU A 229 -4.87 -52.63 33.15
C LEU A 229 -3.89 -52.88 34.32
N TRP A 230 -2.76 -52.17 34.37
CA TRP A 230 -1.76 -52.31 35.45
C TRP A 230 -2.20 -51.69 36.78
N PHE A 231 -2.98 -50.60 36.74
CA PHE A 231 -3.50 -49.94 37.93
C PHE A 231 -4.97 -50.25 38.22
N SER A 232 -5.60 -51.17 37.46
CA SER A 232 -6.88 -51.76 37.86
C SER A 232 -6.63 -52.56 39.13
N PRO A 233 -7.29 -52.27 40.27
CA PRO A 233 -7.18 -53.10 41.45
C PRO A 233 -7.71 -54.48 41.05
N GLN A 234 -6.82 -55.45 40.88
CA GLN A 234 -7.25 -56.84 40.81
C GLN A 234 -8.00 -57.12 42.12
N PRO A 235 -9.26 -57.55 42.09
CA PRO A 235 -9.88 -58.07 43.29
C PRO A 235 -9.05 -59.29 43.70
N CYS A 236 -8.28 -59.15 44.78
CA CYS A 236 -7.82 -60.30 45.54
C CYS A 236 -9.08 -61.04 45.98
N ASN A 237 -9.38 -62.17 45.36
CA ASN A 237 -10.17 -63.19 46.00
C ASN A 237 -9.31 -64.45 46.14
N ILE A 238 -9.20 -64.81 47.41
CA ILE A 238 -8.69 -66.03 48.03
C ILE A 238 -9.39 -67.25 47.41
#